data_AF-A0A805Z9H4-F1
#
_entry.id   AF-A0A805Z9H4-F1
#
_cell.length_a   1.000
_cell.length_b   1.000
_cell.length_c   1.000
_cell.angle_alpha   90.00
_cell.angle_beta   90.00
_cell.angle_gamma   90.00
#
_symmetry.space_group_name_H-M   'P 1'
#
loop_
_entity.id
_entity.type
_entity.pdbx_description
1 polymer ?
#
loop_
_entity_poly.entity_id
_entity_poly.type
_entity_poly.pdbx_seq_one_letter_code
_entity_poly.pdbx_strand_id
1 'polypeptide(L)'
;MGESTILKLEKWVADTLHEDYEKIREEIVKSSAVNADETRFRIGGTNGWLWVFTSTVGSYYTVAPTRGHKVPEETLEGFEGVLGRDAWKPYDVVKCEGHPLDLLHVNRWLERAEIKHRIVPRTLLSSGSAKLTKPGRPPGQFIDFADGIRSILKRAVEYTENDPPPSMEERKNACREFQKEMKAFLDRKWTDDDAVRISKELRKRLDMLFTFMDHEDVPWHNNDAERAIRQGVLHRKISGGRRTWTGAEVFEVILSTYETAKKRGDRFIEMVKAKFDPPVGVAGCEVGAS
;
A
#
# COMPACT_ATOMS: atom_id res chain seq x y z
N MET A 1 25.74 -28.87 3.62
CA MET A 1 25.98 -27.43 3.37
C MET A 1 25.73 -26.69 4.68
N GLY A 2 26.69 -25.90 5.17
CA GLY A 2 26.51 -25.17 6.44
C GLY A 2 25.67 -23.91 6.25
N GLU A 3 25.07 -23.39 7.32
CA GLU A 3 24.25 -22.15 7.27
C GLU A 3 25.04 -20.95 6.70
N SER A 4 26.33 -20.86 7.02
CA SER A 4 27.23 -19.84 6.46
C SER A 4 27.40 -19.97 4.94
N THR A 5 27.42 -21.19 4.42
CA THR A 5 27.53 -21.43 2.97
C THR A 5 26.25 -20.98 2.25
N ILE A 6 25.07 -21.26 2.83
CA ILE A 6 23.79 -20.83 2.27
C ILE A 6 23.71 -19.30 2.24
N LEU A 7 24.02 -18.63 3.35
CA LEU A 7 24.01 -17.16 3.40
C LEU A 7 24.98 -16.53 2.38
N LYS A 8 26.16 -17.12 2.18
CA LYS A 8 27.11 -16.64 1.16
C LYS A 8 26.54 -16.74 -0.25
N LEU A 9 25.82 -17.82 -0.57
CA LEU A 9 25.18 -18.00 -1.87
C LEU A 9 24.01 -17.03 -2.06
N GLU A 10 23.13 -16.90 -1.07
CA GLU A 10 22.03 -15.93 -1.12
C GLU A 10 22.54 -14.50 -1.24
N LYS A 11 23.61 -14.17 -0.50
CA LYS A 11 24.26 -12.87 -0.60
C LYS A 11 24.82 -12.63 -1.99
N TRP A 12 25.51 -13.60 -2.57
CA TRP A 12 26.03 -13.47 -3.93
C TRP A 12 24.91 -13.23 -4.94
N VAL A 13 23.78 -13.93 -4.82
CA VAL A 13 22.61 -13.69 -5.68
C VAL A 13 22.06 -12.27 -5.47
N ALA A 14 21.90 -11.82 -4.23
CA ALA A 14 21.44 -10.46 -3.93
C ALA A 14 22.41 -9.39 -4.48
N ASP A 15 23.72 -9.58 -4.33
CA ASP A 15 24.73 -8.67 -4.85
C ASP A 15 24.64 -8.57 -6.39
N THR A 16 24.40 -9.68 -7.09
CA THR A 16 24.16 -9.70 -8.56
C THR A 16 22.88 -8.98 -8.97
N LEU A 17 21.85 -8.99 -8.11
CA LEU A 17 20.54 -8.38 -8.36
C LEU A 17 20.43 -6.93 -7.86
N HIS A 18 21.48 -6.41 -7.22
CA HIS A 18 21.42 -5.13 -6.53
C HIS A 18 21.15 -3.95 -7.49
N GLU A 19 21.70 -3.98 -8.70
CA GLU A 19 21.38 -2.97 -9.71
C GLU A 19 19.91 -2.99 -10.13
N ASP A 20 19.27 -4.16 -10.20
CA ASP A 20 17.84 -4.24 -10.51
C ASP A 20 17.00 -3.75 -9.34
N TYR A 21 17.43 -4.05 -8.11
CA TYR A 21 16.80 -3.56 -6.88
C TYR A 21 16.78 -2.03 -6.81
N GLU A 22 17.90 -1.36 -7.09
CA GLU A 22 17.96 0.11 -7.13
C GLU A 22 17.14 0.69 -8.29
N LYS A 23 17.16 0.05 -9.47
CA LYS A 23 16.29 0.45 -10.60
C LYS A 23 14.80 0.38 -10.23
N ILE A 24 14.38 -0.65 -9.49
CA ILE A 24 13.00 -0.75 -9.00
C ILE A 24 12.68 0.46 -8.12
N ARG A 25 13.56 0.86 -7.19
CA ARG A 25 13.34 2.07 -6.37
C ARG A 25 13.18 3.31 -7.25
N GLU A 26 14.05 3.51 -8.23
CA GLU A 26 13.97 4.66 -9.14
C GLU A 26 12.66 4.70 -9.93
N GLU A 27 12.20 3.55 -10.42
CA GLU A 27 10.93 3.44 -11.15
C GLU A 27 9.72 3.68 -10.24
N ILE A 28 9.77 3.23 -8.98
CA ILE A 28 8.77 3.56 -7.96
C ILE A 28 8.73 5.08 -7.73
N VAL A 29 9.88 5.74 -7.54
CA VAL A 29 9.95 7.19 -7.32
C VAL A 29 9.43 8.00 -8.52
N LYS A 30 9.55 7.47 -9.74
CA LYS A 30 9.03 8.11 -10.97
C LYS A 30 7.57 7.79 -11.26
N SER A 31 6.92 6.93 -10.47
CA SER A 31 5.53 6.53 -10.69
C SER A 31 4.55 7.66 -10.34
N SER A 32 3.42 7.73 -11.04
CA SER A 32 2.32 8.68 -10.73
C SER A 32 1.62 8.37 -9.40
N ALA A 33 1.57 7.10 -9.02
CA ALA A 33 0.95 6.62 -7.79
C ALA A 33 1.80 5.53 -7.13
N VAL A 34 2.00 5.64 -5.82
CA VAL A 34 2.70 4.65 -5.00
C VAL A 34 1.86 4.32 -3.78
N ASN A 35 1.78 3.04 -3.44
CA ASN A 35 1.15 2.54 -2.24
C ASN A 35 2.23 2.04 -1.27
N ALA A 36 2.12 2.41 0.01
CA ALA A 36 3.08 2.03 1.04
C ALA A 36 2.40 1.36 2.24
N ASP A 37 3.11 0.40 2.84
CA ASP A 37 2.74 -0.26 4.09
C ASP A 37 3.99 -0.85 4.76
N GLU A 38 3.87 -1.21 6.04
CA GLU A 38 4.97 -1.70 6.84
C GLU A 38 4.52 -2.69 7.91
N THR A 39 5.36 -3.69 8.16
CA THR A 39 5.09 -4.72 9.16
C THR A 39 6.30 -4.99 10.03
N ARG A 40 6.06 -5.33 11.30
CA ARG A 40 7.13 -5.73 12.22
C ARG A 40 7.86 -6.95 11.65
N PHE A 41 9.17 -6.92 11.62
CA PHE A 41 9.99 -8.02 11.12
C PHE A 41 11.13 -8.30 12.09
N ARG A 42 11.27 -9.53 12.57
CA ARG A 42 12.24 -9.86 13.64
C ARG A 42 13.61 -10.10 13.01
N ILE A 43 14.64 -9.43 13.52
CA ILE A 43 16.01 -9.52 13.02
C ILE A 43 16.94 -9.76 14.20
N GLY A 44 17.61 -10.92 14.24
CA GLY A 44 18.54 -11.30 15.31
C GLY A 44 17.93 -11.26 16.72
N GLY A 45 16.64 -11.61 16.85
CA GLY A 45 15.93 -11.54 18.14
C GLY A 45 15.56 -10.12 18.58
N THR A 46 15.80 -9.10 17.75
CA THR A 46 15.37 -7.71 17.97
C THR A 46 14.23 -7.32 17.03
N ASN A 47 13.55 -6.23 17.36
CA ASN A 47 12.47 -5.72 16.52
C ASN A 47 13.06 -4.86 15.39
N GLY A 48 12.76 -5.22 14.14
CA GLY A 48 12.87 -4.35 12.98
C GLY A 48 11.53 -4.24 12.26
N TRP A 49 11.56 -3.63 11.09
CA TRP A 49 10.41 -3.35 10.24
C TRP A 49 10.77 -3.70 8.80
N LEU A 50 9.85 -4.35 8.10
CA LEU A 50 9.88 -4.49 6.66
C LEU A 50 8.87 -3.50 6.10
N TRP A 51 9.34 -2.66 5.20
CA TRP A 51 8.54 -1.69 4.45
C TRP A 51 8.33 -2.19 3.05
N VAL A 52 7.22 -1.80 2.44
CA VAL A 52 6.96 -2.00 1.02
C VAL A 52 6.45 -0.70 0.41
N PHE A 53 6.96 -0.38 -0.77
CA PHE A 53 6.52 0.70 -1.63
C PHE A 53 6.22 0.10 -3.00
N THR A 54 4.98 0.16 -3.45
CA THR A 54 4.52 -0.57 -4.64
C THR A 54 3.69 0.31 -5.55
N SER A 55 3.86 0.14 -6.85
CA SER A 55 3.05 0.78 -7.89
C SER A 55 2.82 -0.21 -9.03
N THR A 56 2.19 0.20 -10.13
CA THR A 56 1.98 -0.67 -11.29
C THR A 56 3.29 -1.21 -11.88
N VAL A 57 4.42 -0.49 -11.72
CA VAL A 57 5.71 -0.89 -12.29
C VAL A 57 6.51 -1.88 -11.42
N GLY A 58 6.21 -2.01 -10.13
CA GLY A 58 6.96 -2.92 -9.25
C GLY A 58 6.63 -2.83 -7.76
N SER A 59 7.44 -3.51 -6.96
CA SER A 59 7.38 -3.52 -5.49
C SER A 59 8.80 -3.46 -4.91
N TYR A 60 9.11 -2.36 -4.25
CA TYR A 60 10.36 -2.15 -3.52
C TYR A 60 10.15 -2.45 -2.04
N TYR A 61 10.97 -3.33 -1.47
CA TYR A 61 10.98 -3.66 -0.06
C TYR A 61 12.29 -3.18 0.56
N THR A 62 12.20 -2.67 1.79
CA THR A 62 13.40 -2.35 2.58
C THR A 62 13.20 -2.70 4.05
N VAL A 63 14.25 -3.16 4.71
CA VAL A 63 14.28 -3.44 6.14
C VAL A 63 14.90 -2.28 6.90
N ALA A 64 14.30 -1.93 8.03
CA ALA A 64 14.79 -0.86 8.87
C ALA A 64 14.68 -1.21 10.36
N PRO A 65 15.57 -0.66 11.22
CA PRO A 65 15.49 -0.85 12.68
C PRO A 65 14.28 -0.15 13.28
N THR A 66 13.72 0.85 12.60
CA THR A 66 12.61 1.66 13.13
C THR A 66 11.46 1.75 12.14
N ARG A 67 10.28 2.09 12.67
CA ARG A 67 9.08 2.48 11.92
C ARG A 67 9.00 4.02 11.74
N GLY A 68 10.17 4.65 11.67
CA GLY A 68 10.31 6.11 11.71
C GLY A 68 10.19 6.76 10.35
N HIS A 69 10.12 8.09 10.34
CA HIS A 69 9.92 8.91 9.13
C HIS A 69 11.11 8.86 8.16
N LYS A 70 12.32 8.55 8.63
CA LYS A 70 13.52 8.47 7.79
C LYS A 70 13.38 7.48 6.63
N VAL A 71 12.70 6.35 6.86
CA VAL A 71 12.56 5.31 5.83
C VAL A 71 11.77 5.82 4.63
N PRO A 72 10.53 6.32 4.76
CA PRO A 72 9.83 6.89 3.62
C PRO A 72 10.48 8.17 3.07
N GLU A 73 11.13 8.99 3.90
CA GLU A 73 11.86 10.20 3.46
C GLU A 73 13.02 9.85 2.51
N GLU A 74 13.87 8.89 2.89
CA GLU A 74 15.01 8.45 2.08
C GLU A 74 14.55 7.58 0.90
N THR A 75 13.57 6.69 1.11
CA THR A 75 13.11 5.77 0.04
C THR A 75 12.42 6.52 -1.09
N LEU A 76 11.60 7.52 -0.77
CA LEU A 76 10.80 8.29 -1.74
C LEU A 76 11.39 9.69 -2.00
N GLU A 77 12.70 9.87 -1.82
CA GLU A 77 13.36 11.12 -2.17
C GLU A 77 13.13 11.46 -3.65
N GLY A 78 12.55 12.64 -3.91
CA GLY A 78 12.21 13.09 -5.26
C GLY A 78 10.87 12.57 -5.80
N PHE A 79 10.07 11.87 -5.00
CA PHE A 79 8.74 11.41 -5.42
C PHE A 79 7.74 12.57 -5.47
N GLU A 80 7.17 12.81 -6.65
CA GLU A 80 6.22 13.91 -6.87
C GLU A 80 4.75 13.44 -7.00
N GLY A 81 4.51 12.14 -7.20
CA GLY A 81 3.17 11.58 -7.42
C GLY A 81 2.28 11.49 -6.18
N VAL A 82 1.36 10.54 -6.16
CA VAL A 82 0.39 10.36 -5.06
C VAL A 82 0.76 9.16 -4.18
N LEU A 83 0.84 9.36 -2.86
CA LEU A 83 1.21 8.31 -1.90
C LEU A 83 -0.01 7.74 -1.15
N GLY A 84 -0.48 6.57 -1.57
CA GLY A 84 -1.47 5.76 -0.85
C GLY A 84 -0.88 5.06 0.35
N ARG A 85 -1.43 5.32 1.54
CA ARG A 85 -0.92 4.76 2.80
C ARG A 85 -2.01 4.68 3.85
N ASP A 86 -1.80 3.86 4.86
CA ASP A 86 -2.57 3.96 6.11
C ASP A 86 -2.26 5.30 6.80
N ALA A 87 -3.20 5.90 7.53
CA ALA A 87 -3.11 7.25 8.14
C ALA A 87 -2.03 7.43 9.25
N TRP A 88 -0.90 6.75 9.11
CA TRP A 88 0.27 6.73 9.96
C TRP A 88 1.18 7.93 9.69
N LYS A 89 1.49 8.69 10.75
CA LYS A 89 2.16 10.00 10.68
C LYS A 89 3.56 10.01 10.07
N PRO A 90 4.42 8.98 10.24
CA PRO A 90 5.74 8.96 9.61
C PRO A 90 5.76 9.13 8.10
N TYR A 91 4.67 8.87 7.38
CA TYR A 91 4.58 9.18 5.94
C TYR A 91 4.39 10.67 5.63
N ASP A 92 3.96 11.48 6.61
CA ASP A 92 3.66 12.91 6.41
C ASP A 92 4.90 13.74 6.04
N VAL A 93 6.12 13.18 6.18
CA VAL A 93 7.37 13.82 5.73
C VAL A 93 7.55 13.81 4.21
N VAL A 94 6.87 12.89 3.50
CA VAL A 94 6.94 12.78 2.06
C VAL A 94 6.07 13.88 1.44
N LYS A 95 6.72 14.90 0.90
CA LYS A 95 6.07 15.99 0.16
C LYS A 95 5.82 15.52 -1.27
N CYS A 96 4.57 15.35 -1.62
CA CYS A 96 4.13 14.81 -2.90
C CYS A 96 2.76 15.42 -3.26
N GLU A 97 2.22 15.13 -4.44
CA GLU A 97 0.94 15.70 -4.91
C GLU A 97 -0.23 15.45 -3.96
N GLY A 98 -0.24 14.31 -3.26
CA GLY A 98 -1.29 14.01 -2.31
C GLY A 98 -1.10 12.71 -1.54
N HIS A 99 -1.85 12.61 -0.45
CA HIS A 99 -1.92 11.41 0.41
C HIS A 99 -3.36 10.93 0.48
N PRO A 100 -3.86 10.07 -0.42
CA PRO A 100 -5.22 9.54 -0.36
C PRO A 100 -5.44 8.79 0.95
N LEU A 101 -6.63 8.95 1.52
CA LEU A 101 -7.06 8.17 2.65
C LEU A 101 -7.71 6.87 2.14
N ASP A 102 -7.17 5.72 2.54
CA ASP A 102 -7.77 4.42 2.25
C ASP A 102 -9.20 4.34 2.80
N LEU A 103 -10.20 4.24 1.90
CA LEU A 103 -11.60 4.16 2.32
C LEU A 103 -11.91 2.86 3.07
N LEU A 104 -11.13 1.79 2.90
CA LEU A 104 -11.24 0.59 3.73
C LEU A 104 -10.80 0.87 5.17
N HIS A 105 -9.77 1.69 5.37
CA HIS A 105 -9.37 2.17 6.69
C HIS A 105 -10.48 3.02 7.34
N VAL A 106 -11.16 3.87 6.57
CA VAL A 106 -12.35 4.60 7.05
C VAL A 106 -13.46 3.62 7.44
N ASN A 107 -13.74 2.60 6.63
CA ASN A 107 -14.75 1.60 6.96
C ASN A 107 -14.37 0.81 8.22
N ARG A 108 -13.10 0.51 8.45
CA ARG A 108 -12.62 -0.14 9.70
C ARG A 108 -12.94 0.71 10.95
N TRP A 109 -12.95 2.04 10.85
CA TRP A 109 -13.41 2.89 11.96
C TRP A 109 -14.91 2.73 12.22
N LEU A 110 -15.72 2.64 11.16
CA LEU A 110 -17.16 2.40 11.26
C LEU A 110 -17.44 1.00 11.82
N GLU A 111 -16.78 -0.04 11.31
CA GLU A 111 -16.94 -1.43 11.77
C GLU A 111 -16.60 -1.58 13.26
N ARG A 112 -15.52 -0.93 13.74
CA ARG A 112 -15.16 -0.94 15.17
C ARG A 112 -16.25 -0.30 16.03
N ALA A 113 -16.82 0.81 15.56
CA ALA A 113 -17.93 1.46 16.25
C ALA A 113 -19.21 0.61 16.17
N GLU A 114 -19.50 -0.02 15.03
CA GLU A 114 -20.62 -0.98 14.87
C GLU A 114 -20.53 -2.12 15.89
N ILE A 115 -19.36 -2.72 16.09
CA ILE A 115 -19.14 -3.75 17.11
C ILE A 115 -19.50 -3.22 18.52
N LYS A 116 -19.02 -2.02 18.87
CA LYS A 116 -19.32 -1.37 20.16
C LYS A 116 -20.83 -1.09 20.31
N HIS A 117 -21.48 -0.73 19.22
CA HIS A 117 -22.91 -0.50 19.10
C HIS A 117 -23.75 -1.79 18.94
N ARG A 118 -23.11 -2.97 19.01
CA ARG A 118 -23.75 -4.29 18.84
C ARG A 118 -24.40 -4.46 17.47
N ILE A 119 -23.87 -3.82 16.44
CA ILE A 119 -24.27 -3.96 15.04
C ILE A 119 -23.32 -4.95 14.37
N VAL A 120 -23.83 -5.79 13.48
CA VAL A 120 -23.01 -6.64 12.61
C VAL A 120 -22.19 -5.74 11.69
N PRO A 121 -20.85 -5.84 11.67
CA PRO A 121 -19.99 -5.02 10.81
C PRO A 121 -20.41 -5.06 9.35
N ARG A 122 -20.44 -3.90 8.70
CA ARG A 122 -20.83 -3.76 7.29
C ARG A 122 -19.65 -3.32 6.43
N THR A 123 -19.59 -3.85 5.22
CA THR A 123 -18.58 -3.46 4.23
C THR A 123 -18.92 -2.09 3.64
N LEU A 124 -17.90 -1.37 3.16
CA LEU A 124 -18.03 0.00 2.64
C LEU A 124 -19.10 0.11 1.54
N LEU A 125 -19.10 -0.83 0.59
CA LEU A 125 -19.95 -0.78 -0.60
C LEU A 125 -21.29 -1.52 -0.44
N SER A 126 -21.58 -2.07 0.74
CA SER A 126 -22.85 -2.77 0.99
C SER A 126 -24.03 -1.80 1.10
N SER A 127 -25.17 -2.15 0.49
CA SER A 127 -26.46 -1.44 0.66
C SER A 127 -27.34 -2.05 1.77
N GLY A 128 -26.76 -2.91 2.62
CA GLY A 128 -27.51 -3.64 3.63
C GLY A 128 -27.90 -2.76 4.82
N SER A 129 -29.13 -2.93 5.31
CA SER A 129 -29.56 -2.30 6.57
C SER A 129 -28.76 -2.81 7.76
N ALA A 130 -28.58 -1.95 8.77
CA ALA A 130 -27.90 -2.32 10.02
C ALA A 130 -28.66 -3.46 10.72
N LYS A 131 -27.94 -4.54 11.04
CA LYS A 131 -28.47 -5.68 11.79
C LYS A 131 -27.88 -5.69 13.19
N LEU A 132 -28.73 -5.71 14.22
CA LEU A 132 -28.28 -5.84 15.59
C LEU A 132 -27.88 -7.29 15.90
N THR A 133 -26.83 -7.47 16.67
CA THR A 133 -26.36 -8.77 17.15
C THR A 133 -27.20 -9.30 18.31
N LYS A 134 -27.98 -8.44 18.98
CA LYS A 134 -28.95 -8.78 20.04
C LYS A 134 -30.16 -7.83 19.98
N PRO A 135 -31.35 -8.26 20.42
CA PRO A 135 -32.51 -7.38 20.55
C PRO A 135 -32.21 -6.16 21.43
N GLY A 136 -32.67 -4.99 21.02
CA GLY A 136 -32.48 -3.74 21.75
C GLY A 136 -32.84 -2.52 20.91
N ARG A 137 -32.85 -1.34 21.54
CA ARG A 137 -33.03 -0.07 20.82
C ARG A 137 -31.80 0.18 19.93
N PRO A 138 -31.96 0.36 18.61
CA PRO A 138 -30.84 0.65 17.74
C PRO A 138 -30.28 2.04 18.05
N PRO A 139 -28.96 2.24 17.95
CA PRO A 139 -28.34 3.57 18.08
C PRO A 139 -28.59 4.35 16.78
N GLY A 140 -29.81 4.88 16.63
CA GLY A 140 -30.31 5.49 15.39
C GLY A 140 -29.36 6.55 14.82
N GLN A 141 -28.89 7.48 15.66
CA GLN A 141 -28.00 8.55 15.20
C GLN A 141 -26.65 8.01 14.66
N PHE A 142 -26.08 6.97 15.28
CA PHE A 142 -24.85 6.35 14.78
C PHE A 142 -25.11 5.59 13.47
N ILE A 143 -26.25 4.91 13.34
CA ILE A 143 -26.64 4.24 12.10
C ILE A 143 -26.80 5.28 10.97
N ASP A 144 -27.53 6.36 11.21
CA ASP A 144 -27.71 7.45 10.24
C ASP A 144 -26.36 8.06 9.84
N PHE A 145 -25.45 8.23 10.81
CA PHE A 145 -24.09 8.68 10.55
C PHE A 145 -23.34 7.72 9.63
N ALA A 146 -23.26 6.43 10.00
CA ALA A 146 -22.53 5.42 9.27
C ALA A 146 -23.09 5.20 7.85
N ASP A 147 -24.43 5.23 7.72
CA ASP A 147 -25.13 5.05 6.45
C ASP A 147 -24.88 6.24 5.51
N GLY A 148 -24.89 7.47 6.03
CA GLY A 148 -24.57 8.66 5.24
C GLY A 148 -23.11 8.68 4.77
N ILE A 149 -22.15 8.32 5.63
CA ILE A 149 -20.74 8.18 5.21
C ILE A 149 -20.61 7.15 4.08
N ARG A 150 -21.15 5.94 4.27
CA ARG A 150 -21.07 4.88 3.26
C ARG A 150 -21.78 5.26 1.98
N SER A 151 -22.93 5.92 2.04
CA SER A 151 -23.67 6.36 0.86
C SER A 151 -22.86 7.33 0.00
N ILE A 152 -22.21 8.34 0.61
CA ILE A 152 -21.40 9.32 -0.13
C ILE A 152 -20.17 8.65 -0.74
N LEU A 153 -19.42 7.89 0.07
CA LEU A 153 -18.20 7.22 -0.40
C LEU A 153 -18.50 6.18 -1.50
N LYS A 154 -19.56 5.39 -1.33
CA LYS A 154 -20.00 4.40 -2.31
C LYS A 154 -20.34 5.07 -3.65
N ARG A 155 -21.12 6.15 -3.64
CA ARG A 155 -21.44 6.88 -4.88
C ARG A 155 -20.20 7.45 -5.57
N ALA A 156 -19.23 7.95 -4.81
CA ALA A 156 -17.98 8.45 -5.39
C ALA A 156 -17.16 7.34 -6.05
N VAL A 157 -17.09 6.16 -5.42
CA VAL A 157 -16.46 4.96 -5.99
C VAL A 157 -17.19 4.51 -7.25
N GLU A 158 -18.51 4.28 -7.17
CA GLU A 158 -19.34 3.86 -8.30
C GLU A 158 -19.28 4.85 -9.46
N TYR A 159 -19.24 6.16 -9.18
CA TYR A 159 -19.09 7.19 -10.22
C TYR A 159 -17.75 7.04 -10.98
N THR A 160 -16.67 6.75 -10.26
CA THR A 160 -15.31 6.65 -10.83
C THR A 160 -15.10 5.33 -11.56
N GLU A 161 -15.70 4.24 -11.07
CA GLU A 161 -15.60 2.89 -11.63
C GLU A 161 -16.70 2.58 -12.68
N ASN A 162 -17.45 3.59 -13.14
CA ASN A 162 -18.39 3.42 -14.24
C ASN A 162 -17.71 2.90 -15.51
N ASP A 163 -18.48 2.24 -16.37
CA ASP A 163 -18.01 1.72 -17.66
C ASP A 163 -18.85 2.30 -18.82
N PRO A 164 -18.27 3.15 -19.70
CA PRO A 164 -16.89 3.65 -19.65
C PRO A 164 -16.64 4.63 -18.48
N PRO A 165 -15.40 4.77 -17.99
CA PRO A 165 -15.09 5.70 -16.91
C PRO A 165 -15.29 7.15 -17.35
N PRO A 166 -15.73 8.05 -16.45
CA PRO A 166 -15.85 9.47 -16.78
C PRO A 166 -14.49 10.09 -17.10
N SER A 167 -14.50 11.15 -17.90
CA SER A 167 -13.29 11.92 -18.19
C SER A 167 -12.67 12.51 -16.92
N MET A 168 -11.38 12.80 -16.95
CA MET A 168 -10.69 13.43 -15.80
C MET A 168 -11.28 14.79 -15.42
N GLU A 169 -11.82 15.55 -16.39
CA GLU A 169 -12.51 16.81 -16.10
C GLU A 169 -13.81 16.59 -15.32
N GLU A 170 -14.63 15.61 -15.74
CA GLU A 170 -15.85 15.21 -15.03
C GLU A 170 -15.54 14.69 -13.63
N ARG A 171 -14.52 13.83 -13.48
CA ARG A 171 -14.10 13.31 -12.17
C ARG A 171 -13.61 14.44 -11.24
N LYS A 172 -12.85 15.40 -11.73
CA LYS A 172 -12.40 16.59 -10.96
C LYS A 172 -13.57 17.43 -10.48
N ASN A 173 -14.58 17.65 -11.33
CA ASN A 173 -15.78 18.38 -10.96
C ASN A 173 -16.60 17.61 -9.93
N ALA A 174 -16.81 16.31 -10.14
CA ALA A 174 -17.51 15.44 -9.18
C ALA A 174 -16.79 15.37 -7.82
N CYS A 175 -15.45 15.30 -7.82
CA CYS A 175 -14.62 15.33 -6.61
C CYS A 175 -14.96 16.52 -5.71
N ARG A 176 -15.03 17.73 -6.29
CA ARG A 176 -15.40 18.96 -5.57
C ARG A 176 -16.81 18.89 -4.99
N GLU A 177 -17.75 18.32 -5.73
CA GLU A 177 -19.14 18.18 -5.26
C GLU A 177 -19.26 17.15 -4.14
N PHE A 178 -18.60 15.99 -4.24
CA PHE A 178 -18.55 15.00 -3.17
C PHE A 178 -17.84 15.52 -1.91
N GLN A 179 -16.77 16.31 -2.07
CA GLN A 179 -16.11 17.00 -0.95
C GLN A 179 -17.08 17.96 -0.23
N LYS A 180 -17.81 18.79 -0.98
CA LYS A 180 -18.82 19.70 -0.41
C LYS A 180 -19.94 18.93 0.29
N GLU A 181 -20.44 17.86 -0.33
CA GLU A 181 -21.50 17.02 0.23
C GLU A 181 -21.04 16.35 1.53
N MET A 182 -19.86 15.71 1.52
CA MET A 182 -19.25 15.10 2.69
C MET A 182 -19.03 16.13 3.79
N LYS A 183 -18.51 17.32 3.47
CA LYS A 183 -18.35 18.40 4.45
C LYS A 183 -19.67 18.79 5.10
N ALA A 184 -20.70 19.03 4.29
CA ALA A 184 -22.03 19.41 4.79
C ALA A 184 -22.64 18.30 5.67
N PHE A 185 -22.44 17.04 5.32
CA PHE A 185 -22.86 15.90 6.13
C PHE A 185 -22.11 15.83 7.47
N LEU A 186 -20.77 15.99 7.43
CA LEU A 186 -19.93 15.97 8.60
C LEU A 186 -20.26 17.13 9.55
N ASP A 187 -20.60 18.31 9.04
CA ASP A 187 -20.93 19.52 9.81
C ASP A 187 -22.28 19.48 10.55
N ARG A 188 -23.10 18.44 10.33
CA ARG A 188 -24.32 18.21 11.12
C ARG A 188 -23.99 18.01 12.61
N LYS A 189 -24.99 18.28 13.47
CA LYS A 189 -24.86 18.06 14.92
C LYS A 189 -25.01 16.58 15.26
N TRP A 190 -23.88 15.93 15.53
CA TRP A 190 -23.81 14.56 16.07
C TRP A 190 -23.69 14.60 17.59
N THR A 191 -24.38 13.71 18.30
CA THR A 191 -24.33 13.57 19.77
C THR A 191 -23.79 12.22 20.23
N ASP A 192 -23.75 11.24 19.34
CA ASP A 192 -23.11 9.95 19.55
C ASP A 192 -21.59 10.10 19.55
N ASP A 193 -20.92 9.54 20.56
CA ASP A 193 -19.49 9.72 20.79
C ASP A 193 -18.64 9.23 19.61
N ASP A 194 -19.02 8.11 19.00
CA ASP A 194 -18.28 7.53 17.88
C ASP A 194 -18.54 8.31 16.58
N ALA A 195 -19.77 8.77 16.35
CA ALA A 195 -20.08 9.68 15.25
C ALA A 195 -19.30 11.01 15.36
N VAL A 196 -19.25 11.62 16.55
CA VAL A 196 -18.49 12.86 16.79
C VAL A 196 -17.00 12.65 16.54
N ARG A 197 -16.43 11.57 17.08
CA ARG A 197 -15.02 11.22 16.92
C ARG A 197 -14.65 11.00 15.45
N ILE A 198 -15.40 10.16 14.74
CA ILE A 198 -15.13 9.84 13.34
C ILE A 198 -15.35 11.08 12.47
N SER A 199 -16.41 11.86 12.73
CA SER A 199 -16.66 13.13 12.02
C SER A 199 -15.48 14.10 12.15
N LYS A 200 -14.94 14.28 13.36
CA LYS A 200 -13.76 15.12 13.59
C LYS A 200 -12.54 14.63 12.82
N GLU A 201 -12.30 13.32 12.75
CA GLU A 201 -11.15 12.77 12.03
C GLU A 201 -11.30 12.87 10.51
N LEU A 202 -12.51 12.69 9.97
CA LEU A 202 -12.78 12.85 8.53
C LEU A 202 -12.70 14.30 8.09
N ARG A 203 -13.18 15.27 8.90
CA ARG A 203 -13.04 16.70 8.57
C ARG A 203 -11.59 17.14 8.39
N LYS A 204 -10.65 16.58 9.17
CA LYS A 204 -9.21 16.88 9.06
C LYS A 204 -8.57 16.34 7.78
N ARG A 205 -9.22 15.37 7.13
CA ARG A 205 -8.71 14.60 5.99
C ARG A 205 -9.68 14.62 4.82
N LEU A 206 -10.55 15.62 4.76
CA LEU A 206 -11.63 15.69 3.79
C LEU A 206 -11.10 15.64 2.36
N ASP A 207 -10.03 16.39 2.10
CA ASP A 207 -9.41 16.48 0.78
C ASP A 207 -8.78 15.14 0.35
N MET A 208 -8.29 14.36 1.34
CA MET A 208 -7.66 13.05 1.13
C MET A 208 -8.68 11.95 0.76
N LEU A 209 -9.97 12.13 1.06
CA LEU A 209 -11.00 11.09 0.83
C LEU A 209 -11.29 10.85 -0.65
N PHE A 210 -11.13 11.88 -1.47
CA PHE A 210 -11.56 11.87 -2.87
C PHE A 210 -10.41 12.06 -3.86
N THR A 211 -9.15 11.98 -3.40
CA THR A 211 -7.97 12.10 -4.27
C THR A 211 -7.99 11.10 -5.43
N PHE A 212 -8.52 9.89 -5.22
CA PHE A 212 -8.70 8.89 -6.28
C PHE A 212 -9.60 9.37 -7.42
N MET A 213 -10.43 10.39 -7.24
CA MET A 213 -11.23 10.97 -8.32
C MET A 213 -10.39 11.95 -9.16
N ASP A 214 -9.42 12.63 -8.57
CA ASP A 214 -8.59 13.64 -9.24
C ASP A 214 -7.37 13.06 -9.98
N HIS A 215 -7.00 11.81 -9.67
CA HIS A 215 -5.86 11.11 -10.27
C HIS A 215 -6.28 9.76 -10.86
N GLU A 216 -5.90 9.48 -12.12
CA GLU A 216 -6.36 8.32 -12.86
C GLU A 216 -5.88 6.99 -12.25
N ASP A 217 -4.60 6.90 -11.92
CA ASP A 217 -3.92 5.68 -11.46
C ASP A 217 -4.05 5.41 -9.94
N VAL A 218 -4.77 6.26 -9.21
CA VAL A 218 -4.86 6.19 -7.75
C VAL A 218 -6.12 5.40 -7.36
N PRO A 219 -6.00 4.21 -6.75
CA PRO A 219 -7.16 3.49 -6.26
C PRO A 219 -7.74 4.16 -5.01
N TRP A 220 -9.04 3.97 -4.76
CA TRP A 220 -9.71 4.43 -3.53
C TRP A 220 -9.33 3.61 -2.27
N HIS A 221 -8.56 2.53 -2.43
CA HIS A 221 -8.13 1.65 -1.36
C HIS A 221 -6.63 1.33 -1.41
N ASN A 222 -6.05 0.93 -0.27
CA ASN A 222 -4.62 0.55 -0.19
C ASN A 222 -4.34 -0.96 -0.38
N ASN A 223 -5.24 -1.70 -1.06
CA ASN A 223 -5.16 -3.16 -1.19
C ASN A 223 -3.85 -3.66 -1.80
N ASP A 224 -3.20 -2.89 -2.66
CA ASP A 224 -1.96 -3.28 -3.33
C ASP A 224 -0.79 -3.35 -2.36
N ALA A 225 -0.61 -2.34 -1.49
CA ALA A 225 0.41 -2.41 -0.44
C ALA A 225 0.07 -3.50 0.58
N GLU A 226 -1.21 -3.66 0.97
CA GLU A 226 -1.63 -4.74 1.87
C GLU A 226 -1.32 -6.13 1.27
N ARG A 227 -1.49 -6.31 -0.04
CA ARG A 227 -1.16 -7.57 -0.73
C ARG A 227 0.34 -7.77 -0.80
N ALA A 228 1.10 -6.73 -1.13
CA ALA A 228 2.55 -6.79 -1.25
C ALA A 228 3.21 -7.11 0.10
N ILE A 229 2.77 -6.47 1.20
CA ILE A 229 3.36 -6.72 2.53
C ILE A 229 3.06 -8.12 3.06
N ARG A 230 1.97 -8.77 2.60
CA ARG A 230 1.63 -10.16 3.00
C ARG A 230 2.75 -11.13 2.69
N GLN A 231 3.52 -10.93 1.63
CA GLN A 231 4.66 -11.80 1.31
C GLN A 231 5.71 -11.77 2.42
N GLY A 232 6.07 -10.57 2.89
CA GLY A 232 6.93 -10.40 4.05
C GLY A 232 6.35 -11.01 5.33
N VAL A 233 5.04 -10.86 5.55
CA VAL A 233 4.33 -11.49 6.69
C VAL A 233 4.40 -13.01 6.63
N LEU A 234 4.20 -13.61 5.45
CA LEU A 234 4.28 -15.06 5.24
C LEU A 234 5.70 -15.57 5.50
N HIS A 235 6.71 -14.92 4.90
CA HIS A 235 8.11 -15.25 5.16
C HIS A 235 8.44 -15.18 6.65
N ARG A 236 8.00 -14.14 7.36
CA ARG A 236 8.18 -14.00 8.81
C ARG A 236 7.49 -15.14 9.58
N LYS A 237 6.28 -15.53 9.20
CA LYS A 237 5.54 -16.63 9.88
C LYS A 237 6.24 -17.98 9.71
N ILE A 238 6.81 -18.23 8.53
CA ILE A 238 7.51 -19.49 8.22
C ILE A 238 8.88 -19.54 8.88
N SER A 239 9.66 -18.45 8.79
CA SER A 239 11.07 -18.42 9.21
C SER A 239 11.33 -17.78 10.57
N GLY A 240 10.32 -17.16 11.18
CA GLY A 240 10.48 -16.34 12.38
C GLY A 240 11.14 -14.97 12.15
N GLY A 241 11.47 -14.62 10.89
CA GLY A 241 12.20 -13.40 10.52
C GLY A 241 13.58 -13.71 9.94
N ARG A 242 14.59 -12.93 10.32
CA ARG A 242 16.00 -13.13 9.93
C ARG A 242 16.91 -13.17 11.14
N ARG A 243 18.02 -13.91 11.03
CA ARG A 243 18.99 -14.06 12.13
C ARG A 243 19.99 -12.91 12.23
N THR A 244 20.27 -12.22 11.13
CA THR A 244 21.22 -11.10 11.04
C THR A 244 20.66 -9.99 10.16
N TRP A 245 21.20 -8.78 10.30
CA TRP A 245 20.90 -7.65 9.42
C TRP A 245 21.30 -7.93 7.97
N THR A 246 22.49 -8.50 7.75
CA THR A 246 22.91 -8.94 6.42
C THR A 246 21.92 -9.91 5.77
N GLY A 247 21.36 -10.86 6.53
CA GLY A 247 20.35 -11.77 6.00
C GLY A 247 18.98 -11.09 5.73
N ALA A 248 18.73 -9.94 6.36
CA ALA A 248 17.55 -9.12 6.10
C ALA A 248 17.72 -8.24 4.86
N GLU A 249 18.91 -7.67 4.67
CA GLU A 249 19.33 -6.93 3.46
C GLU A 249 19.36 -7.85 2.22
N VAL A 250 19.84 -9.09 2.36
CA VAL A 250 19.75 -10.08 1.28
C VAL A 250 18.28 -10.38 0.94
N PHE A 251 17.41 -10.42 1.94
CA PHE A 251 16.00 -10.72 1.75
C PHE A 251 15.23 -9.59 1.08
N GLU A 252 15.49 -8.32 1.42
CA GLU A 252 14.80 -7.19 0.79
C GLU A 252 15.09 -7.11 -0.72
N VAL A 253 16.34 -7.36 -1.13
CA VAL A 253 16.76 -7.37 -2.54
C VAL A 253 16.07 -8.49 -3.30
N ILE A 254 16.15 -9.72 -2.78
CA ILE A 254 15.54 -10.89 -3.44
C ILE A 254 14.01 -10.74 -3.48
N LEU A 255 13.37 -10.26 -2.40
CA LEU A 255 11.92 -10.11 -2.36
C LEU A 255 11.44 -9.03 -3.34
N SER A 256 12.14 -7.90 -3.41
CA SER A 256 11.79 -6.80 -4.33
C SER A 256 11.89 -7.22 -5.79
N THR A 257 12.99 -7.88 -6.15
CA THR A 257 13.21 -8.36 -7.52
C THR A 257 12.25 -9.49 -7.88
N TYR A 258 11.97 -10.41 -6.96
CA TYR A 258 10.99 -11.48 -7.16
C TYR A 258 9.56 -10.97 -7.35
N GLU A 259 9.07 -10.14 -6.41
CA GLU A 259 7.70 -9.62 -6.49
C GLU A 259 7.53 -8.66 -7.67
N THR A 260 8.56 -7.89 -8.03
CA THR A 260 8.51 -7.05 -9.22
C THR A 260 8.49 -7.86 -10.50
N ALA A 261 9.35 -8.88 -10.65
CA ALA A 261 9.32 -9.78 -11.81
C ALA A 261 7.93 -10.42 -11.96
N LYS A 262 7.37 -10.93 -10.86
CA LYS A 262 6.00 -11.48 -10.84
C LYS A 262 4.94 -10.45 -11.24
N LYS A 263 5.07 -9.20 -10.79
CA LYS A 263 4.13 -8.10 -11.12
C LYS A 263 4.19 -7.74 -12.61
N ARG A 264 5.38 -7.82 -13.21
CA ARG A 264 5.62 -7.58 -14.65
C ARG A 264 5.25 -8.78 -15.55
N GLY A 265 4.96 -9.94 -14.96
CA GLY A 265 4.75 -11.19 -15.71
C GLY A 265 6.05 -11.88 -16.13
N ASP A 266 7.20 -11.43 -15.62
CA ASP A 266 8.50 -12.02 -15.87
C ASP A 266 8.72 -13.29 -15.04
N ARG A 267 9.56 -14.19 -15.57
CA ARG A 267 10.01 -15.38 -14.84
C ARG A 267 11.28 -15.05 -14.06
N PHE A 268 11.14 -14.80 -12.76
CA PHE A 268 12.28 -14.49 -11.87
C PHE A 268 13.49 -15.40 -12.06
N ILE A 269 13.30 -16.72 -12.17
CA ILE A 269 14.39 -17.68 -12.37
C ILE A 269 15.15 -17.45 -13.68
N GLU A 270 14.46 -17.07 -14.75
CA GLU A 270 15.12 -16.79 -16.05
C GLU A 270 15.85 -15.45 -16.01
N MET A 271 15.29 -14.44 -15.33
CA MET A 271 15.97 -13.16 -15.08
C MET A 271 17.27 -13.35 -14.29
N VAL A 272 17.22 -14.19 -13.25
CA VAL A 272 18.37 -14.58 -12.44
C VAL A 272 19.38 -15.29 -13.35
N LYS A 273 19.02 -16.38 -14.03
CA LYS A 273 19.92 -17.14 -14.92
C LYS A 273 20.63 -16.27 -15.97
N ALA A 274 19.92 -15.35 -16.61
CA ALA A 274 20.50 -14.45 -17.62
C ALA A 274 21.64 -13.58 -17.08
N LYS A 275 21.71 -13.36 -15.76
CA LYS A 275 22.81 -12.64 -15.10
C LYS A 275 23.96 -13.55 -14.67
N PHE A 276 23.73 -14.85 -14.57
CA PHE A 276 24.77 -15.84 -14.24
C PHE A 276 25.40 -16.48 -15.49
N ASP A 277 24.63 -16.58 -16.58
CA ASP A 277 25.08 -17.09 -17.87
C ASP A 277 25.23 -15.92 -18.87
N PRO A 278 26.45 -15.37 -19.10
CA PRO A 278 26.63 -14.38 -20.15
C PRO A 278 26.26 -14.99 -21.51
N PRO A 279 25.75 -14.21 -22.49
CA PRO A 279 25.40 -14.72 -23.80
C PRO A 279 26.62 -15.39 -24.45
N VAL A 280 26.46 -16.66 -24.84
CA VAL A 280 27.47 -17.41 -25.59
C VAL A 280 27.56 -16.77 -26.98
N GLY A 281 28.56 -15.92 -27.22
CA GLY A 281 28.89 -15.50 -28.58
C GLY A 281 29.62 -14.16 -28.73
N VAL A 282 30.92 -14.12 -28.42
CA VAL A 282 31.94 -13.53 -29.31
C VAL A 282 33.27 -14.27 -29.07
N ALA A 283 33.36 -15.52 -29.55
CA ALA A 283 34.63 -16.22 -29.72
C ALA A 283 34.68 -16.73 -31.16
N GLY A 284 34.79 -15.76 -32.07
CA GLY A 284 34.99 -15.98 -33.50
C GLY A 284 35.93 -14.90 -34.01
N CYS A 285 37.20 -14.95 -33.60
CA CYS A 285 38.27 -14.36 -34.38
C CYS A 285 39.04 -15.52 -34.99
N GLU A 286 38.89 -15.61 -36.31
CA GLU A 286 39.49 -16.58 -37.20
C GLU A 286 41.01 -16.61 -37.02
N VAL A 287 41.53 -17.81 -36.74
CA VAL A 287 42.94 -18.08 -37.00
C VAL A 287 43.04 -18.34 -38.49
N GLY A 288 43.25 -17.26 -39.25
CA GLY A 288 43.58 -17.33 -40.67
C GLY A 288 44.97 -17.93 -40.83
N ALA A 289 45.03 -19.10 -41.47
CA ALA A 289 46.25 -19.65 -42.04
C ALA A 289 46.62 -18.88 -43.30
N SER A 290 47.83 -18.33 -43.36
CA SER A 290 48.66 -18.13 -44.55
C SER A 290 50.09 -17.80 -44.10
#